data_AF-A0A1F1SK35-F1
#
_entry.id   AF-A0A1F1SK35-F1
#
_cell.length_a   1.000
_cell.length_b   1.000
_cell.length_c   1.000
_cell.angle_alpha   90.00
_cell.angle_beta   90.00
_cell.angle_gamma   90.00
#
_symmetry.space_group_name_H-M   'P 1'
#
loop_
_entity.id
_entity.type
_entity.pdbx_description
1 polymer ?
#
loop_
_entity_poly.entity_id
_entity_poly.type
_entity_poly.pdbx_seq_one_letter_code
_entity_poly.pdbx_strand_id
1 'polypeptide(L)'
;MRPDCHSAPTSAAALAREAVILAGAGAAILLQVAHRPVGAGVAVHSRFTEDPMRRLRHTLAYIYAVTLPEAASLRDAVVDRVRAAHRPVRGVDAGGHPYDAADPDAQLWVAATLYAMGEQVRRRMWGALDAEDADRLYRGYAPLATSLEVPASAWPVDRAAFADYWDDRVARLEVTDDARRIAADLFSGQGVPAPLRAALPLARFVTAGLLP
;
A
#
# COMPACT_ATOMS: atom_id res chain seq x y z
N MET A 1 37.22 11.63 1.76
CA MET A 1 36.17 10.87 2.46
C MET A 1 35.03 10.69 1.47
N ARG A 2 34.84 9.48 0.93
CA ARG A 2 33.65 9.20 0.12
C ARG A 2 32.46 9.27 1.08
N PRO A 3 31.38 10.00 0.76
CA PRO A 3 30.18 9.96 1.61
C PRO A 3 29.76 8.49 1.72
N ASP A 4 29.51 8.03 2.94
CA ASP A 4 29.04 6.68 3.21
C ASP A 4 27.81 6.45 2.33
N CYS A 5 27.96 5.61 1.31
CA CYS A 5 26.82 5.16 0.52
C CYS A 5 25.89 4.45 1.50
N HIS A 6 24.69 4.98 1.71
CA HIS A 6 23.66 4.29 2.49
C HIS A 6 23.57 2.85 2.02
N SER A 7 23.90 1.90 2.91
CA SER A 7 23.78 0.47 2.64
C SER A 7 22.36 0.17 2.17
N ALA A 8 22.22 -0.67 1.13
CA ALA A 8 20.91 -1.00 0.59
C ALA A 8 19.99 -1.57 1.70
N PRO A 9 18.73 -1.13 1.80
CA PRO A 9 17.81 -1.67 2.80
C PRO A 9 17.42 -3.12 2.44
N THR A 10 17.78 -4.07 3.30
CA THR A 10 17.55 -5.51 3.11
C THR A 10 16.40 -6.08 3.95
N SER A 11 15.75 -5.25 4.78
CA SER A 11 14.60 -5.64 5.61
C SER A 11 13.45 -4.66 5.46
N ALA A 12 12.23 -5.09 5.78
CA ALA A 12 11.06 -4.22 5.73
C ALA A 12 11.19 -3.01 6.66
N ALA A 13 11.78 -3.18 7.85
CA ALA A 13 12.04 -2.10 8.79
C ALA A 13 13.05 -1.08 8.23
N ALA A 14 14.14 -1.55 7.59
CA ALA A 14 15.09 -0.66 6.94
C ALA A 14 14.44 0.11 5.78
N LEU A 15 13.67 -0.59 4.94
CA LEU A 15 12.99 0.02 3.80
C LEU A 15 11.90 1.01 4.20
N ALA A 16 11.19 0.77 5.29
CA ALA A 16 10.17 1.67 5.82
C ALA A 16 10.74 3.04 6.25
N ARG A 17 12.05 3.13 6.56
CA ARG A 17 12.71 4.39 6.90
C ARG A 17 13.10 5.22 5.66
N GLU A 18 13.08 4.61 4.47
CA GLU A 18 13.48 5.26 3.23
C GLU A 18 12.33 6.05 2.61
N ALA A 19 12.44 7.37 2.57
CA ALA A 19 11.41 8.23 1.99
C ALA A 19 11.11 7.93 0.51
N VAL A 20 12.07 7.34 -0.23
CA VAL A 20 11.89 6.96 -1.63
C VAL A 20 10.77 5.93 -1.83
N ILE A 21 10.39 5.17 -0.79
CA ILE A 21 9.28 4.22 -0.85
C ILE A 21 7.96 4.89 -1.25
N LEU A 22 7.81 6.18 -0.95
CA LEU A 22 6.65 6.99 -1.34
C LEU A 22 6.49 7.13 -2.86
N ALA A 23 7.56 6.91 -3.65
CA ALA A 23 7.48 6.87 -5.10
C ALA A 23 6.52 5.78 -5.61
N GLY A 24 6.35 4.69 -4.84
CA GLY A 24 5.41 3.60 -5.15
C GLY A 24 3.98 3.83 -4.66
N ALA A 25 3.72 4.87 -3.87
CA ALA A 25 2.44 5.06 -3.20
C ALA A 25 1.28 5.26 -4.20
N GLY A 26 1.51 6.01 -5.28
CA GLY A 26 0.49 6.22 -6.32
C GLY A 26 0.08 4.91 -6.99
N ALA A 27 1.06 4.09 -7.39
CA ALA A 27 0.80 2.80 -8.03
C ALA A 27 0.09 1.82 -7.08
N ALA A 28 0.50 1.76 -5.81
CA ALA A 28 -0.18 0.97 -4.79
C ALA A 28 -1.65 1.39 -4.65
N ILE A 29 -1.93 2.69 -4.55
CA ILE A 29 -3.32 3.19 -4.43
C ILE A 29 -4.14 2.82 -5.67
N LEU A 30 -3.59 2.97 -6.88
CA LEU A 30 -4.32 2.63 -8.11
C LEU A 30 -4.65 1.15 -8.21
N LEU A 31 -3.71 0.27 -7.85
CA LEU A 31 -3.94 -1.19 -7.79
C LEU A 31 -4.96 -1.56 -6.71
N GLN A 32 -4.93 -0.88 -5.57
CA GLN A 32 -5.91 -1.06 -4.50
C GLN A 32 -7.31 -0.70 -4.97
N VAL A 33 -7.52 0.47 -5.57
CA VAL A 33 -8.87 0.91 -5.98
C VAL A 33 -9.38 0.21 -7.23
N ALA A 34 -8.50 -0.39 -8.03
CA ALA A 34 -8.89 -1.29 -9.12
C ALA A 34 -9.39 -2.67 -8.63
N HIS A 35 -9.20 -3.00 -7.35
CA HIS A 35 -9.88 -4.12 -6.71
C HIS A 35 -11.26 -3.68 -6.27
N ARG A 36 -12.31 -4.21 -6.94
CA ARG A 36 -13.69 -3.69 -6.83
C ARG A 36 -14.17 -3.47 -5.38
N PRO A 37 -14.06 -4.41 -4.42
CA PRO A 37 -14.48 -4.16 -3.04
C PRO A 37 -13.77 -2.98 -2.37
N VAL A 38 -12.47 -2.81 -2.65
CA VAL A 38 -11.66 -1.71 -2.09
C VAL A 38 -12.04 -0.40 -2.77
N GLY A 39 -12.17 -0.40 -4.10
CA GLY A 39 -12.63 0.76 -4.87
C GLY A 39 -13.99 1.27 -4.40
N ALA A 40 -14.97 0.38 -4.23
CA ALA A 40 -16.31 0.72 -3.73
C ALA A 40 -16.27 1.30 -2.31
N GLY A 41 -15.55 0.64 -1.39
CA GLY A 41 -15.39 1.14 -0.02
C GLY A 41 -14.76 2.54 0.03
N VAL A 42 -13.74 2.79 -0.80
CA VAL A 42 -13.10 4.12 -0.91
C VAL A 42 -14.05 5.14 -1.51
N ALA A 43 -14.75 4.80 -2.60
CA ALA A 43 -15.65 5.70 -3.31
C ALA A 43 -16.81 6.20 -2.46
N VAL A 44 -17.36 5.34 -1.59
CA VAL A 44 -18.52 5.67 -0.75
C VAL A 44 -18.11 6.32 0.58
N HIS A 45 -17.03 5.84 1.21
CA HIS A 45 -16.72 6.21 2.61
C HIS A 45 -15.49 7.10 2.78
N SER A 46 -14.72 7.36 1.71
CA SER A 46 -13.44 8.06 1.84
C SER A 46 -13.43 9.42 1.15
N ARG A 47 -12.94 10.43 1.88
CA ARG A 47 -12.60 11.77 1.37
C ARG A 47 -11.10 12.00 1.40
N PHE A 48 -10.31 10.96 1.18
CA PHE A 48 -8.86 11.05 1.40
C PHE A 48 -8.17 11.98 0.40
N THR A 49 -8.76 12.21 -0.77
CA THR A 49 -8.28 13.16 -1.78
C THR A 49 -8.53 14.62 -1.39
N GLU A 50 -9.45 14.89 -0.46
CA GLU A 50 -9.67 16.23 0.10
C GLU A 50 -8.60 16.62 1.15
N ASP A 51 -8.08 15.64 1.91
CA ASP A 51 -7.01 15.82 2.90
C ASP A 51 -5.94 14.70 2.76
N PRO A 52 -5.15 14.74 1.67
CA PRO A 52 -4.17 13.70 1.36
C PRO A 52 -3.04 13.63 2.40
N MET A 53 -2.74 14.74 3.07
CA MET A 53 -1.69 14.79 4.10
C MET A 53 -2.14 14.10 5.39
N ARG A 54 -3.40 14.26 5.81
CA ARG A 54 -3.97 13.49 6.92
C ARG A 54 -4.02 12.00 6.57
N ARG A 55 -4.44 11.65 5.34
CA ARG A 55 -4.43 10.25 4.89
C ARG A 55 -3.02 9.65 4.96
N LEU A 56 -2.03 10.33 4.38
CA LEU A 56 -0.64 9.90 4.38
C LEU A 56 -0.12 9.65 5.80
N ARG A 57 -0.37 10.60 6.73
CA ARG A 57 0.04 10.44 8.14
C ARG A 57 -0.58 9.21 8.79
N HIS A 58 -1.86 8.92 8.56
CA HIS A 58 -2.50 7.72 9.12
C HIS A 58 -1.91 6.43 8.54
N THR A 59 -1.67 6.38 7.23
CA THR A 59 -1.04 5.23 6.58
C THR A 59 0.39 5.00 7.09
N LEU A 60 1.20 6.06 7.19
CA LEU A 60 2.56 5.96 7.72
C LEU A 60 2.58 5.57 9.19
N ALA A 61 1.67 6.10 10.02
CA ALA A 61 1.56 5.70 11.42
C ALA A 61 1.30 4.20 11.56
N TYR A 62 0.41 3.64 10.73
CA TYR A 62 0.17 2.20 10.68
C TYR A 62 1.40 1.42 10.24
N ILE A 63 1.99 1.77 9.09
CA ILE A 63 3.17 1.08 8.55
C ILE A 63 4.30 1.10 9.58
N TYR A 64 4.61 2.26 10.17
CA TYR A 64 5.70 2.38 11.14
C TYR A 64 5.44 1.60 12.42
N ALA A 65 4.23 1.69 13.00
CA ALA A 65 3.90 0.94 14.21
C ALA A 65 3.96 -0.58 14.02
N VAL A 66 3.68 -1.07 12.81
CA VAL A 66 3.71 -2.50 12.48
C VAL A 66 5.10 -3.00 12.07
N THR A 67 5.91 -2.17 11.41
CA THR A 67 7.19 -2.61 10.79
C THR A 67 8.43 -2.21 11.59
N LEU A 68 8.39 -1.12 12.35
CA LEU A 68 9.55 -0.61 13.08
C LEU A 68 9.59 -1.15 14.51
N PRO A 69 10.68 -1.82 14.94
CA PRO A 69 10.83 -2.31 16.31
C PRO A 69 10.67 -1.21 17.36
N GLU A 70 11.21 -0.01 17.10
CA GLU A 70 11.13 1.14 18.00
C GLU A 70 9.70 1.70 18.19
N ALA A 71 8.79 1.40 17.26
CA ALA A 71 7.39 1.83 17.32
C ALA A 71 6.43 0.70 17.76
N ALA A 72 6.95 -0.48 18.08
CA ALA A 72 6.14 -1.66 18.39
C ALA A 72 5.19 -1.46 19.57
N SER A 73 5.54 -0.60 20.55
CA SER A 73 4.68 -0.25 21.69
C SER A 73 3.40 0.49 21.30
N LEU A 74 3.35 1.08 20.10
CA LEU A 74 2.17 1.78 19.56
C LEU A 74 1.29 0.87 18.69
N ARG A 75 1.75 -0.35 18.36
CA ARG A 75 1.11 -1.23 17.37
C ARG A 75 -0.36 -1.46 17.68
N ASP A 76 -0.70 -1.90 18.88
CA ASP A 76 -2.08 -2.25 19.25
C ASP A 76 -3.01 -1.04 19.16
N ALA A 77 -2.59 0.11 19.70
CA ALA A 77 -3.38 1.35 19.66
C ALA A 77 -3.63 1.83 18.22
N VAL A 78 -2.62 1.72 17.34
CA VAL A 78 -2.76 2.12 15.93
C VAL A 78 -3.62 1.13 15.15
N VAL A 79 -3.44 -0.18 15.37
CA VAL A 79 -4.26 -1.25 14.78
C VAL A 79 -5.73 -1.07 15.17
N ASP A 80 -6.02 -0.85 16.45
CA ASP A 80 -7.40 -0.64 16.92
C ASP A 80 -8.04 0.61 16.31
N ARG A 81 -7.25 1.66 16.11
CA ARG A 81 -7.71 2.86 15.40
C ARG A 81 -8.03 2.57 13.94
N VAL A 82 -7.24 1.75 13.25
CA VAL A 82 -7.53 1.32 11.88
C VAL A 82 -8.80 0.46 11.85
N ARG A 83 -8.94 -0.53 12.73
CA ARG A 83 -10.16 -1.36 12.85
C ARG A 83 -11.40 -0.51 13.11
N ALA A 84 -11.32 0.47 14.01
CA ALA A 84 -12.42 1.38 14.28
C ALA A 84 -12.79 2.23 13.05
N ALA A 85 -11.80 2.66 12.26
CA ALA A 85 -12.01 3.39 11.02
C ALA A 85 -12.57 2.50 9.88
N HIS A 86 -12.24 1.20 9.87
CA HIS A 86 -12.75 0.23 8.89
C HIS A 86 -14.17 -0.26 9.20
N ARG A 87 -14.56 -0.34 10.49
CA ARG A 87 -15.89 -0.82 10.93
C ARG A 87 -17.10 -0.22 10.19
N PRO A 88 -17.17 1.09 9.89
CA PRO A 88 -18.30 1.65 9.14
C PRO A 88 -18.20 1.49 7.62
N VAL A 89 -17.07 0.98 7.09
CA VAL A 89 -16.79 0.89 5.65
C VAL A 89 -17.26 -0.47 5.13
N ARG A 90 -18.56 -0.58 4.94
CA ARG A 90 -19.22 -1.78 4.40
C ARG A 90 -20.53 -1.40 3.73
N GLY A 91 -20.93 -2.15 2.72
CA GLY A 91 -22.12 -1.86 1.95
C GLY A 91 -22.25 -2.73 0.71
N VAL A 92 -22.99 -2.23 -0.27
CA VAL A 92 -23.18 -2.85 -1.58
C VAL A 92 -22.91 -1.79 -2.64
N ASP A 93 -22.12 -2.13 -3.64
CA ASP A 93 -21.80 -1.22 -4.75
C ASP A 93 -22.99 -1.06 -5.73
N ALA A 94 -22.88 -0.14 -6.68
CA ALA A 94 -23.93 0.12 -7.66
C ALA A 94 -24.25 -1.09 -8.57
N GLY A 95 -23.34 -2.06 -8.66
CA GLY A 95 -23.51 -3.32 -9.39
C GLY A 95 -24.12 -4.45 -8.55
N GLY A 96 -24.44 -4.19 -7.27
CA GLY A 96 -25.01 -5.20 -6.37
C GLY A 96 -23.98 -6.08 -5.66
N HIS A 97 -22.68 -5.77 -5.75
CA HIS A 97 -21.64 -6.54 -5.07
C HIS A 97 -21.39 -6.01 -3.65
N PRO A 98 -21.40 -6.87 -2.63
CA PRO A 98 -21.07 -6.45 -1.27
C PRO A 98 -19.59 -6.07 -1.14
N TYR A 99 -19.30 -5.13 -0.25
CA TYR A 99 -17.94 -4.81 0.18
C TYR A 99 -17.89 -4.64 1.70
N ASP A 100 -16.76 -5.01 2.30
CA ASP A 100 -16.47 -4.81 3.71
C ASP A 100 -14.96 -4.55 3.87
N ALA A 101 -14.55 -3.47 4.54
CA ALA A 101 -13.15 -3.19 4.81
C ALA A 101 -12.53 -4.14 5.86
N ALA A 102 -13.35 -4.93 6.55
CA ALA A 102 -12.93 -6.03 7.40
C ALA A 102 -12.74 -7.35 6.63
N ASP A 103 -13.06 -7.41 5.32
CA ASP A 103 -12.83 -8.60 4.50
C ASP A 103 -11.32 -8.94 4.43
N PRO A 104 -10.90 -10.12 4.91
CA PRO A 104 -9.51 -10.55 4.87
C PRO A 104 -8.91 -10.57 3.46
N ASP A 105 -9.69 -10.86 2.42
CA ASP A 105 -9.17 -10.91 1.04
C ASP A 105 -8.82 -9.49 0.54
N ALA A 106 -9.70 -8.52 0.79
CA ALA A 106 -9.46 -7.12 0.48
C ALA A 106 -8.25 -6.56 1.26
N GLN A 107 -8.11 -6.91 2.55
CA GLN A 107 -6.96 -6.50 3.36
C GLN A 107 -5.65 -7.14 2.90
N LEU A 108 -5.70 -8.43 2.53
CA LEU A 108 -4.55 -9.13 1.96
C LEU A 108 -4.09 -8.44 0.67
N TRP A 109 -5.02 -8.10 -0.23
CA TRP A 109 -4.69 -7.38 -1.45
C TRP A 109 -4.02 -6.02 -1.17
N VAL A 110 -4.56 -5.25 -0.22
CA VAL A 110 -3.95 -3.97 0.18
C VAL A 110 -2.52 -4.17 0.67
N ALA A 111 -2.26 -5.14 1.55
CA ALA A 111 -0.91 -5.43 2.03
C ALA A 111 0.03 -5.96 0.92
N ALA A 112 -0.48 -6.78 0.02
CA ALA A 112 0.26 -7.31 -1.13
C ALA A 112 0.75 -6.18 -2.05
N THR A 113 -0.09 -5.18 -2.34
CA THR A 113 0.32 -4.02 -3.14
C THR A 113 1.42 -3.19 -2.47
N LEU A 114 1.44 -3.10 -1.13
CA LEU A 114 2.53 -2.44 -0.40
C LEU A 114 3.86 -3.19 -0.54
N TYR A 115 3.84 -4.52 -0.46
CA TYR A 115 5.03 -5.33 -0.71
C TYR A 115 5.51 -5.21 -2.15
N ALA A 116 4.62 -5.41 -3.13
CA ALA A 116 4.98 -5.39 -4.55
C ALA A 116 5.59 -4.05 -4.95
N MET A 117 4.96 -2.92 -4.58
CA MET A 117 5.50 -1.60 -4.88
C MET A 117 6.76 -1.30 -4.08
N GLY A 118 6.83 -1.76 -2.83
CA GLY A 118 8.00 -1.56 -1.99
C GLY A 118 9.25 -2.26 -2.53
N GLU A 119 9.12 -3.54 -2.88
CA GLU A 119 10.17 -4.33 -3.50
C GLU A 119 10.57 -3.75 -4.87
N GLN A 120 9.59 -3.33 -5.67
CA GLN A 120 9.82 -2.79 -7.01
C GLN A 120 10.59 -1.46 -6.98
N VAL A 121 10.24 -0.55 -6.06
CA VAL A 121 10.98 0.70 -5.83
C VAL A 121 12.37 0.40 -5.29
N ARG A 122 12.48 -0.46 -4.27
CA ARG A 122 13.77 -0.86 -3.69
C ARG A 122 14.71 -1.44 -4.75
N ARG A 123 14.21 -2.33 -5.62
CA ARG A 123 14.98 -2.92 -6.71
C ARG A 123 15.46 -1.88 -7.73
N ARG A 124 14.65 -0.88 -8.05
CA ARG A 124 15.04 0.20 -8.97
C ARG A 124 16.11 1.12 -8.38
N MET A 125 16.11 1.32 -7.07
CA MET A 125 17.06 2.22 -6.39
C MET A 125 18.39 1.53 -6.04
N TRP A 126 18.36 0.28 -5.61
CA TRP A 126 19.54 -0.43 -5.09
C TRP A 126 19.87 -1.75 -5.80
N GLY A 127 19.10 -2.14 -6.83
CA GLY A 127 19.30 -3.40 -7.53
C GLY A 127 18.64 -4.61 -6.84
N ALA A 128 18.86 -5.79 -7.43
CA ALA A 128 18.33 -7.04 -6.89
C ALA A 128 18.99 -7.39 -5.55
N LEU A 129 18.22 -7.97 -4.64
CA LEU A 129 18.76 -8.63 -3.44
C LEU A 129 19.20 -10.04 -3.81
N ASP A 130 20.08 -10.61 -2.98
CA ASP A 130 20.22 -12.06 -2.96
C ASP A 130 18.92 -12.73 -2.45
N ALA A 131 18.86 -14.06 -2.59
CA ALA A 131 17.66 -14.81 -2.26
C ALA A 131 17.28 -14.70 -0.77
N GLU A 132 18.26 -14.71 0.14
CA GLU A 132 18.00 -14.70 1.57
C GLU A 132 17.45 -13.34 2.00
N ASP A 133 18.05 -12.25 1.55
CA ASP A 133 17.57 -10.89 1.83
C ASP A 133 16.23 -10.61 1.18
N ALA A 134 15.97 -11.14 -0.03
CA ALA A 134 14.65 -11.05 -0.64
C ALA A 134 13.57 -11.77 0.18
N ASP A 135 13.87 -12.96 0.71
CA ASP A 135 12.96 -13.71 1.58
C ASP A 135 12.78 -13.04 2.95
N ARG A 136 13.83 -12.42 3.47
CA ARG A 136 13.80 -11.63 4.72
C ARG A 136 12.92 -10.40 4.56
N LEU A 137 13.09 -9.66 3.47
CA LEU A 137 12.26 -8.50 3.12
C LEU A 137 10.80 -8.93 2.98
N TYR A 138 10.53 -9.98 2.21
CA TYR A 138 9.18 -10.49 1.97
C TYR A 138 8.44 -10.84 3.27
N ARG A 139 9.06 -11.64 4.14
CA ARG A 139 8.47 -12.00 5.44
C ARG A 139 8.20 -10.78 6.32
N GLY A 140 9.01 -9.73 6.19
CA GLY A 140 8.83 -8.48 6.92
C GLY A 140 7.57 -7.69 6.54
N TYR A 141 6.93 -7.99 5.40
CA TYR A 141 5.67 -7.36 4.99
C TYR A 141 4.42 -8.08 5.51
N ALA A 142 4.52 -9.38 5.86
CA ALA A 142 3.37 -10.14 6.35
C ALA A 142 2.62 -9.48 7.53
N PRO A 143 3.29 -8.84 8.52
CA PRO A 143 2.61 -8.13 9.60
C PRO A 143 1.66 -7.01 9.15
N LEU A 144 1.87 -6.41 7.97
CA LEU A 144 0.97 -5.38 7.43
C LEU A 144 -0.41 -5.94 7.04
N ALA A 145 -0.50 -7.24 6.79
CA ALA A 145 -1.78 -7.93 6.63
C ALA A 145 -2.27 -8.48 7.98
N THR A 146 -1.41 -9.24 8.66
CA THR A 146 -1.80 -10.09 9.79
C THR A 146 -2.03 -9.34 11.10
N SER A 147 -1.67 -8.05 11.17
CA SER A 147 -2.04 -7.21 12.31
C SER A 147 -3.52 -6.80 12.31
N LEU A 148 -4.26 -7.00 11.21
CA LEU A 148 -5.68 -6.66 11.09
C LEU A 148 -6.55 -7.92 11.18
N GLU A 149 -7.35 -8.23 10.16
CA GLU A 149 -8.28 -9.37 10.12
C GLU A 149 -7.73 -10.55 9.28
N VAL A 150 -6.55 -10.40 8.66
CA VAL A 150 -5.96 -11.42 7.79
C VAL A 150 -5.28 -12.51 8.61
N PRO A 151 -5.69 -13.80 8.50
CA PRO A 151 -4.98 -14.88 9.17
C PRO A 151 -3.58 -15.07 8.58
N ALA A 152 -2.61 -15.47 9.40
CA ALA A 152 -1.23 -15.65 8.96
C ALA A 152 -1.08 -16.66 7.81
N SER A 153 -1.97 -17.66 7.72
CA SER A 153 -2.00 -18.66 6.65
C SER A 153 -2.48 -18.12 5.30
N ALA A 154 -3.09 -16.92 5.26
CA ALA A 154 -3.54 -16.30 4.01
C ALA A 154 -2.43 -15.48 3.32
N TRP A 155 -1.40 -15.07 4.05
CA TRP A 155 -0.21 -14.49 3.41
C TRP A 155 0.51 -15.60 2.61
N PRO A 156 0.90 -15.38 1.35
CA PRO A 156 1.54 -16.43 0.58
C PRO A 156 2.81 -16.96 1.28
N VAL A 157 3.05 -18.26 1.16
CA VAL A 157 4.07 -18.93 1.98
C VAL A 157 5.50 -18.50 1.63
N ASP A 158 5.73 -18.14 0.37
CA ASP A 158 7.01 -17.68 -0.16
C ASP A 158 6.80 -16.72 -1.34
N ARG A 159 7.92 -16.24 -1.90
CA ARG A 159 7.89 -15.29 -3.02
C ARG A 159 7.38 -15.90 -4.34
N ALA A 160 7.45 -17.22 -4.51
CA ALA A 160 6.92 -17.88 -5.71
C ALA A 160 5.39 -17.95 -5.63
N ALA A 161 4.85 -18.39 -4.49
CA ALA A 161 3.43 -18.37 -4.21
C ALA A 161 2.86 -16.94 -4.25
N PHE A 162 3.63 -15.94 -3.81
CA PHE A 162 3.25 -14.54 -3.97
C PHE A 162 3.14 -14.12 -5.43
N ALA A 163 4.08 -14.53 -6.30
CA ALA A 163 4.04 -14.21 -7.72
C ALA A 163 2.78 -14.80 -8.38
N ASP A 164 2.46 -16.06 -8.11
CA ASP A 164 1.24 -16.70 -8.62
C ASP A 164 -0.03 -15.98 -8.13
N TYR A 165 -0.08 -15.64 -6.84
CA TYR A 165 -1.17 -14.85 -6.26
C TYR A 165 -1.30 -13.47 -6.91
N TRP A 166 -0.16 -12.78 -7.10
CA TRP A 166 -0.11 -11.44 -7.67
C TRP A 166 -0.62 -11.43 -9.12
N ASP A 167 -0.13 -12.35 -9.95
CA ASP A 167 -0.50 -12.43 -11.36
C ASP A 167 -1.99 -12.77 -11.53
N ASP A 168 -2.52 -13.71 -10.74
CA ASP A 168 -3.96 -14.01 -10.72
C ASP A 168 -4.81 -12.79 -10.32
N ARG A 169 -4.39 -12.09 -9.25
CA ARG A 169 -5.15 -10.93 -8.76
C ARG A 169 -5.09 -9.76 -9.73
N VAL A 170 -3.93 -9.45 -10.29
CA VAL A 170 -3.77 -8.39 -11.30
C VAL A 170 -4.65 -8.65 -12.52
N ALA A 171 -4.72 -9.91 -13.00
CA ALA A 171 -5.54 -10.28 -14.14
C ALA A 171 -7.06 -10.10 -13.91
N ARG A 172 -7.50 -10.04 -12.64
CA ARG A 172 -8.91 -9.88 -12.24
C ARG A 172 -9.27 -8.44 -11.84
N LEU A 173 -8.31 -7.52 -11.85
CA LEU A 173 -8.58 -6.11 -11.52
C LEU A 173 -9.53 -5.50 -12.55
N GLU A 174 -10.37 -4.60 -12.06
CA GLU A 174 -11.32 -3.87 -12.89
C GLU A 174 -11.21 -2.38 -12.65
N VAL A 175 -10.89 -1.65 -13.72
CA VAL A 175 -10.84 -0.18 -13.68
C VAL A 175 -12.25 0.38 -13.86
N THR A 176 -13.00 0.39 -12.76
CA THR A 176 -14.36 0.95 -12.68
C THR A 176 -14.36 2.47 -12.83
N ASP A 177 -15.54 3.07 -13.05
CA ASP A 177 -15.68 4.53 -13.10
C ASP A 177 -15.28 5.20 -11.78
N ASP A 178 -15.57 4.55 -10.64
CA ASP A 178 -15.10 5.00 -9.34
C ASP A 178 -13.57 4.97 -9.23
N ALA A 179 -12.92 3.91 -9.70
CA ALA A 179 -11.46 3.83 -9.73
C ALA A 179 -10.85 4.94 -10.61
N ARG A 180 -11.44 5.23 -11.78
CA ARG A 180 -11.01 6.32 -12.67
C ARG A 180 -11.15 7.69 -12.01
N ARG A 181 -12.28 7.93 -11.33
CA ARG A 181 -12.54 9.18 -10.60
C ARG A 181 -11.53 9.37 -9.46
N ILE A 182 -11.32 8.34 -8.64
CA ILE A 182 -10.33 8.38 -7.55
C ILE A 182 -8.92 8.65 -8.10
N ALA A 183 -8.55 8.03 -9.22
CA ALA A 183 -7.27 8.28 -9.87
C ALA A 183 -7.13 9.74 -10.34
N ALA A 184 -8.18 10.30 -10.95
CA ALA A 184 -8.19 11.71 -11.36
C ALA A 184 -8.05 12.65 -10.15
N ASP A 185 -8.80 12.39 -9.08
CA ASP A 185 -8.78 13.19 -7.86
C ASP A 185 -7.40 13.12 -7.17
N LEU A 186 -6.79 11.93 -7.11
CA LEU A 186 -5.45 11.71 -6.56
C LEU A 186 -4.39 12.61 -7.21
N PHE A 187 -4.47 12.80 -8.53
CA PHE A 187 -3.51 13.61 -9.29
C PHE A 187 -3.99 15.04 -9.59
N SER A 188 -5.17 15.44 -9.11
CA SER A 188 -5.71 16.79 -9.27
C SER A 188 -4.92 17.86 -8.50
N GLY A 189 -4.21 17.44 -7.44
CA GLY A 189 -3.54 18.33 -6.49
C GLY A 189 -4.48 18.98 -5.47
N GLN A 190 -5.75 18.58 -5.41
CA GLN A 190 -6.68 18.99 -4.36
C GLN A 190 -6.10 18.62 -2.97
N GLY A 191 -6.15 19.56 -2.02
CA GLY A 191 -5.63 19.34 -0.66
C GLY A 191 -4.11 19.18 -0.55
N VAL A 192 -3.36 19.22 -1.66
CA VAL A 192 -1.89 19.12 -1.66
C VAL A 192 -1.26 20.51 -1.48
N PRO A 193 -0.31 20.69 -0.53
CA PRO A 193 0.43 21.93 -0.38
C PRO A 193 1.04 22.42 -1.70
N ALA A 194 0.98 23.73 -1.97
CA ALA A 194 1.46 24.35 -3.20
C ALA A 194 2.86 23.90 -3.68
N PRO A 195 3.91 23.82 -2.84
CA PRO A 195 5.22 23.38 -3.30
C PRO A 195 5.23 21.91 -3.75
N LEU A 196 4.40 21.05 -3.14
CA LEU A 196 4.30 19.65 -3.51
C LEU A 196 3.52 19.43 -4.81
N ARG A 197 2.62 20.36 -5.17
CA ARG A 197 1.88 20.27 -6.45
C ARG A 197 2.79 20.28 -7.68
N ALA A 198 3.95 20.94 -7.60
CA ALA A 198 4.93 20.95 -8.68
C ALA A 198 5.50 19.55 -9.00
N ALA A 199 5.47 18.62 -8.04
CA ALA A 199 5.93 17.25 -8.23
C ALA A 199 4.86 16.32 -8.82
N LEU A 200 3.60 16.74 -8.97
CA LEU A 200 2.50 15.87 -9.43
C LEU A 200 2.72 15.28 -10.83
N PRO A 201 3.22 16.01 -11.85
CA PRO A 201 3.50 15.42 -13.15
C PRO A 201 4.52 14.27 -13.05
N LEU A 202 5.56 14.45 -12.23
CA LEU A 202 6.55 13.41 -11.98
C LEU A 202 5.93 12.24 -11.19
N ALA A 203 5.13 12.50 -10.16
CA ALA A 203 4.45 11.46 -9.40
C ALA A 203 3.52 10.61 -10.28
N ARG A 204 2.81 11.25 -11.21
CA ARG A 204 1.96 10.57 -12.20
C ARG A 204 2.79 9.73 -13.17
N PHE A 205 3.90 10.26 -13.67
CA PHE A 205 4.83 9.53 -14.55
C PHE A 205 5.42 8.29 -13.86
N VAL A 206 5.95 8.46 -12.64
CA VAL A 206 6.50 7.36 -11.83
C VAL A 206 5.43 6.32 -11.53
N THR A 207 4.23 6.75 -11.14
CA THR A 207 3.09 5.85 -10.90
C THR A 207 2.80 5.00 -12.13
N ALA A 208 2.67 5.62 -13.31
CA ALA A 208 2.40 4.90 -14.55
C ALA A 208 3.50 3.89 -14.90
N GLY A 209 4.78 4.21 -14.65
CA GLY A 209 5.90 3.31 -14.91
C GLY A 209 6.12 2.19 -13.88
N LEU A 210 5.33 2.16 -12.78
CA LEU A 210 5.36 1.12 -11.76
C LEU A 210 4.19 0.12 -11.89
N LEU A 211 3.08 0.54 -12.49
CA LEU A 211 1.94 -0.34 -12.76
C LEU A 211 2.34 -1.50 -13.71
N PRO A 212 1.77 -2.71 -13.53
CA PRO A 212 1.97 -3.86 -14.41
C PRO A 212 1.30 -3.68 -15.77
#